data_AF-A0A2N6TYY5-F1
#
_entry.id   AF-A0A2N6TYY5-F1
#
_cell.length_a   1.000
_cell.length_b   1.000
_cell.length_c   1.000
_cell.angle_alpha   90.00
_cell.angle_beta   90.00
_cell.angle_gamma   90.00
#
_symmetry.space_group_name_H-M   'P 1'
#
loop_
_entity.id
_entity.type
_entity.pdbx_description
1 polymer ?
#
loop_
_entity_poly.entity_id
_entity_poly.type
_entity_poly.pdbx_seq_one_letter_code
_entity_poly.pdbx_strand_id
1 'polypeptide(L)'
;MVNVLYTDADTQELETEVLGTPVRIRATPVEFHWDLGDGNTITTTNPGKPFPSERVSSEYRLEGWYDITLTTTFTGQFSVDGGEWQDIEGSIEIESDPVELYAKSLESRLVNGSATDEEDDEDEDEPWIPERTPDTEGPIDPEARHRRI
;
A
#
# COMPACT_ATOMS: atom_id res chain seq x y z
N MET A 1 -0.04 -13.93 -8.15
CA MET A 1 -1.10 -13.84 -7.13
C MET A 1 -1.50 -12.39 -7.04
N VAL A 2 -2.80 -12.10 -7.00
CA VAL A 2 -3.30 -10.72 -6.90
C VAL A 2 -3.06 -10.20 -5.49
N ASN A 3 -2.35 -9.09 -5.38
CA ASN A 3 -2.24 -8.28 -4.17
C ASN A 3 -3.21 -7.10 -4.29
N VAL A 4 -4.07 -6.92 -3.29
CA VAL A 4 -5.05 -5.81 -3.25
C VAL A 4 -4.51 -4.72 -2.34
N LEU A 5 -4.43 -3.50 -2.88
CA LEU A 5 -3.91 -2.32 -2.18
C LEU A 5 -5.07 -1.44 -1.76
N TYR A 6 -5.08 -0.99 -0.53
CA TYR A 6 -6.07 -0.05 -0.03
C TYR A 6 -5.52 0.76 1.15
N THR A 7 -6.13 1.93 1.37
CA THR A 7 -5.82 2.84 2.48
C THR A 7 -7.09 3.50 2.99
N ASP A 8 -7.04 4.06 4.20
CA ASP A 8 -8.08 4.94 4.70
C ASP A 8 -7.84 6.37 4.19
N ALA A 9 -8.89 6.96 3.60
CA ALA A 9 -8.83 8.27 2.94
C ALA A 9 -9.68 9.33 3.66
N ASP A 10 -9.83 9.18 4.97
CA ASP A 10 -10.58 10.11 5.76
C ASP A 10 -9.89 11.48 5.82
N THR A 11 -10.72 12.52 5.80
CA THR A 11 -10.26 13.89 5.99
C THR A 11 -9.69 14.04 7.41
N GLN A 12 -8.48 14.55 7.51
CA GLN A 12 -7.81 14.77 8.78
C GLN A 12 -8.02 16.22 9.24
N GLU A 13 -8.46 16.41 10.48
CA GLU A 13 -8.53 17.74 11.10
C GLU A 13 -7.43 17.90 12.14
N LEU A 14 -6.74 19.04 12.10
CA LEU A 14 -5.70 19.44 13.06
C LEU A 14 -6.09 20.79 13.65
N GLU A 15 -6.05 20.89 14.97
CA GLU A 15 -6.23 22.15 15.69
C GLU A 15 -4.86 22.61 16.20
N THR A 16 -4.52 23.86 15.94
CA THR A 16 -3.23 24.46 16.34
C THR A 16 -3.41 25.93 16.69
N GLU A 17 -2.39 26.54 17.28
CA GLU A 17 -2.36 27.97 17.58
C GLU A 17 -1.22 28.64 16.83
N VAL A 18 -1.53 29.71 16.10
CA VAL A 18 -0.53 30.53 15.39
C VAL A 18 -0.54 31.90 16.02
N LEU A 19 0.57 32.27 16.67
CA LEU A 19 0.74 33.55 17.37
C LEU A 19 -0.36 33.82 18.44
N GLY A 20 -0.88 32.76 19.07
CA GLY A 20 -1.95 32.85 20.07
C GLY A 20 -3.37 32.93 19.48
N THR A 21 -3.52 32.79 18.17
CA THR A 21 -4.81 32.68 17.50
C THR A 21 -5.09 31.22 17.16
N PRO A 22 -6.26 30.67 17.54
CA PRO A 22 -6.61 29.30 17.19
C PRO A 22 -6.86 29.16 15.68
N VAL A 23 -6.28 28.11 15.10
CA VAL A 23 -6.39 27.76 13.69
C VAL A 23 -6.77 26.29 13.58
N ARG A 24 -7.82 26.00 12.81
CA ARG A 24 -8.20 24.65 12.43
C ARG A 24 -7.74 24.40 11.00
N ILE A 25 -7.14 23.25 10.76
CA ILE A 25 -6.65 22.81 9.45
C ILE A 25 -7.38 21.52 9.12
N ARG A 26 -7.84 21.40 7.88
CA ARG A 26 -8.50 20.21 7.34
C ARG A 26 -7.73 19.75 6.11
N ALA A 27 -7.10 18.58 6.17
CA ALA A 27 -6.41 17.96 5.05
C ALA A 27 -7.29 16.88 4.42
N THR A 28 -7.56 17.00 3.11
CA THR A 28 -8.36 16.06 2.33
C THR A 28 -7.46 15.35 1.32
N PRO A 29 -7.36 14.01 1.33
CA PRO A 29 -6.56 13.29 0.36
C PRO A 29 -7.21 13.38 -1.04
N VAL A 30 -6.38 13.57 -2.07
CA VAL A 30 -6.83 13.77 -3.45
C VAL A 30 -6.16 12.82 -4.45
N GLU A 31 -4.96 12.31 -4.16
CA GLU A 31 -4.24 11.37 -5.01
C GLU A 31 -3.41 10.41 -4.14
N PHE A 32 -3.28 9.17 -4.59
CA PHE A 32 -2.55 8.08 -3.95
C PHE A 32 -1.53 7.54 -4.94
N HIS A 33 -0.25 7.58 -4.59
CA HIS A 33 0.85 7.04 -5.37
C HIS A 33 1.50 5.88 -4.62
N TRP A 34 1.28 4.67 -5.13
CA TRP A 34 1.85 3.44 -4.61
C TRP A 34 3.17 3.13 -5.31
N ASP A 35 4.22 2.90 -4.54
CA ASP A 35 5.44 2.22 -4.97
C ASP A 35 5.40 0.79 -4.43
N LEU A 36 5.67 -0.19 -5.30
CA LEU A 36 5.56 -1.61 -4.96
C LEU A 36 6.91 -2.24 -4.59
N GLY A 37 8.00 -1.47 -4.58
CA GLY A 37 9.34 -1.95 -4.22
C GLY A 37 10.03 -2.80 -5.29
N ASP A 38 9.30 -3.26 -6.31
CA ASP A 38 9.83 -3.96 -7.49
C ASP A 38 10.04 -3.03 -8.70
N GLY A 39 9.83 -1.72 -8.51
CA GLY A 39 9.90 -0.68 -9.54
C GLY A 39 8.57 -0.40 -10.26
N ASN A 40 7.53 -1.23 -10.06
CA ASN A 40 6.18 -0.90 -10.52
C ASN A 40 5.58 0.18 -9.61
N THR A 41 4.81 1.10 -10.20
CA THR A 41 4.07 2.12 -9.43
C THR A 41 2.63 2.25 -9.92
N ILE A 42 1.75 2.70 -9.03
CA ILE A 42 0.33 2.93 -9.31
C ILE A 42 -0.10 4.27 -8.74
N THR A 43 -0.54 5.19 -9.60
CA THR A 43 -1.18 6.44 -9.18
C THR A 43 -2.69 6.35 -9.38
N THR A 44 -3.48 6.71 -8.38
CA THR A 44 -4.94 6.71 -8.47
C THR A 44 -5.58 7.76 -7.56
N THR A 45 -6.82 8.14 -7.85
CA THR A 45 -7.65 8.95 -6.94
C THR A 45 -8.57 8.10 -6.06
N ASN A 46 -8.58 6.78 -6.27
CA ASN A 46 -9.35 5.84 -5.48
C ASN A 46 -8.48 5.26 -4.35
N PRO A 47 -8.91 5.29 -3.08
CA PRO A 47 -8.12 4.74 -1.99
C PRO A 47 -8.05 3.20 -1.98
N GLY A 48 -8.65 2.53 -2.97
CA GLY A 48 -8.81 1.08 -2.96
C GLY A 48 -9.92 0.64 -2.02
N LYS A 49 -10.09 -0.67 -1.88
CA LYS A 49 -10.95 -1.32 -0.89
C LYS A 49 -10.40 -2.72 -0.60
N PRO A 50 -10.65 -3.28 0.59
CA PRO A 50 -10.25 -4.65 0.88
C PRO A 50 -10.84 -5.65 -0.12
N PHE A 51 -10.18 -6.80 -0.25
CA PHE A 51 -10.67 -7.94 -1.04
C PHE A 51 -12.15 -8.24 -0.70
N PRO A 52 -13.02 -8.51 -1.68
CA PRO A 52 -12.76 -8.89 -3.07
C PRO A 52 -12.67 -7.73 -4.08
N SER A 53 -12.51 -6.48 -3.63
CA SER A 53 -12.41 -5.34 -4.55
C SER A 53 -11.01 -5.21 -5.16
N GLU A 54 -10.80 -5.67 -6.39
CA GLU A 54 -9.52 -5.58 -7.11
C GLU A 54 -9.27 -4.24 -7.82
N ARG A 55 -9.92 -3.15 -7.35
CA ARG A 55 -9.84 -1.81 -7.98
C ARG A 55 -8.41 -1.27 -8.06
N VAL A 56 -7.64 -1.47 -7.00
CA VAL A 56 -6.21 -1.15 -6.94
C VAL A 56 -5.53 -2.46 -6.60
N SER A 57 -4.86 -3.04 -7.58
CA SER A 57 -4.24 -4.35 -7.45
C SER A 57 -2.93 -4.43 -8.20
N SER A 58 -2.02 -5.24 -7.68
CA SER A 58 -0.73 -5.54 -8.27
C SER A 58 -0.46 -7.04 -8.28
N GLU A 59 0.52 -7.43 -9.07
CA GLU A 59 1.01 -8.80 -9.11
C GLU A 59 2.54 -8.75 -9.21
N TYR A 60 3.21 -9.57 -8.42
CA TYR A 60 4.67 -9.72 -8.46
C TYR A 60 5.03 -10.88 -9.38
N ARG A 61 6.02 -10.66 -10.24
CA ARG A 61 6.51 -11.65 -11.21
C ARG A 61 7.69 -12.46 -10.70
N LEU A 62 8.47 -11.88 -9.79
CA LEU A 62 9.68 -12.46 -9.24
C LEU A 62 9.47 -12.62 -7.74
N GLU A 63 10.07 -13.67 -7.19
CA GLU A 63 9.98 -13.97 -5.76
C GLU A 63 10.98 -13.13 -4.97
N GLY A 64 10.60 -12.76 -3.74
CA GLY A 64 11.45 -12.02 -2.83
C GLY A 64 10.68 -11.07 -1.92
N TRP A 65 11.43 -10.40 -1.04
CA TRP A 65 10.93 -9.36 -0.16
C TRP A 65 10.85 -8.00 -0.87
N TYR A 66 9.73 -7.31 -0.72
CA TYR A 66 9.46 -6.00 -1.28
C TYR A 66 8.90 -5.05 -0.22
N ASP A 67 9.24 -3.77 -0.32
CA ASP A 67 8.66 -2.70 0.49
C ASP A 67 7.62 -1.94 -0.33
N ILE A 68 6.37 -1.99 0.11
CA ILE A 68 5.31 -1.20 -0.49
C ILE A 68 5.20 0.11 0.29
N THR A 69 5.32 1.24 -0.41
CA THR A 69 5.09 2.57 0.17
C THR A 69 3.93 3.27 -0.51
N LEU A 70 3.24 4.12 0.24
CA LEU A 70 2.18 4.98 -0.28
C LEU A 70 2.54 6.44 -0.03
N THR A 71 2.60 7.22 -1.09
CA THR A 71 2.62 8.69 -1.03
C THR A 71 1.23 9.22 -1.30
N THR A 72 0.64 9.87 -0.31
CA THR A 72 -0.68 10.50 -0.42
C THR A 72 -0.56 12.00 -0.58
N THR A 73 -1.20 12.53 -1.61
CA THR A 73 -1.29 13.97 -1.86
C THR A 73 -2.55 14.52 -1.22
N PHE A 74 -2.41 15.55 -0.38
CA PHE A 74 -3.49 16.23 0.32
C PHE A 74 -3.66 17.65 -0.19
N THR A 75 -4.91 18.09 -0.29
CA THR A 75 -5.28 19.50 -0.33
C THR A 75 -5.79 19.94 1.04
N GLY A 76 -5.56 21.19 1.39
CA GLY A 76 -5.85 21.71 2.71
C GLY A 76 -6.86 22.85 2.69
N GLN A 77 -7.64 22.97 3.76
CA GLN A 77 -8.39 24.17 4.10
C GLN A 77 -8.01 24.60 5.52
N PHE A 78 -8.07 25.88 5.83
CA PHE A 78 -7.87 26.40 7.18
C PHE A 78 -8.96 27.37 7.60
N SER A 79 -9.26 27.42 8.90
CA SER A 79 -10.18 28.37 9.52
C SER A 79 -9.47 29.03 10.70
N VAL A 80 -9.56 30.35 10.78
CA VAL A 80 -8.91 31.17 11.82
C VAL A 80 -9.98 31.70 12.76
N ASP A 81 -9.80 31.51 14.06
CA ASP A 81 -10.70 32.01 15.12
C ASP A 81 -12.18 31.64 14.91
N GLY A 82 -12.43 30.46 14.32
CA GLY A 82 -13.78 29.98 14.01
C GLY A 82 -14.45 30.66 12.81
N GLY A 83 -13.69 31.40 11.99
CA GLY A 83 -14.16 32.01 10.75
C GLY A 83 -14.42 31.02 9.61
N GLU A 84 -14.70 31.56 8.42
CA GLU A 84 -14.93 30.75 7.21
C GLU A 84 -13.68 29.94 6.84
N TRP A 85 -13.92 28.74 6.29
CA TRP A 85 -12.85 27.90 5.74
C TRP A 85 -12.28 28.54 4.47
N GLN A 86 -10.96 28.62 4.42
CA GLN A 86 -10.19 29.15 3.31
C GLN A 86 -9.31 28.05 2.74
N ASP A 87 -9.21 27.97 1.41
CA ASP A 87 -8.33 27.00 0.77
C ASP A 87 -6.86 27.34 1.00
N ILE A 88 -6.05 26.31 1.23
CA ILE A 88 -4.59 26.42 1.26
C ILE A 88 -4.11 26.26 -0.18
N GLU A 89 -3.44 27.27 -0.72
CA GLU A 89 -2.83 27.18 -2.05
C GLU A 89 -1.70 26.15 -2.02
N GLY A 90 -1.85 25.11 -2.85
CA GLY A 90 -0.88 24.02 -2.99
C GLY A 90 -1.40 22.69 -2.47
N SER A 91 -0.47 21.75 -2.36
CA SER A 91 -0.71 20.39 -1.87
C SER A 91 0.45 19.94 -1.03
N ILE A 92 0.20 19.01 -0.12
CA ILE A 92 1.21 18.38 0.72
C ILE A 92 1.24 16.90 0.38
N GLU A 93 2.44 16.35 0.22
CA GLU A 93 2.65 14.93 0.02
C GLU A 93 3.15 14.31 1.34
N ILE A 94 2.52 13.21 1.74
CA ILE A 94 2.91 12.44 2.92
C ILE A 94 3.16 11.00 2.48
N GLU A 95 4.38 10.54 2.71
CA GLU A 95 4.79 9.15 2.50
C GLU A 95 4.49 8.32 3.76
N SER A 96 3.98 7.10 3.57
CA SER A 96 3.77 6.14 4.65
C SER A 96 5.06 5.44 5.05
N ASP A 97 5.07 4.84 6.24
CA ASP A 97 6.04 3.78 6.52
C ASP A 97 5.89 2.63 5.52
N PRO A 98 6.98 1.93 5.16
CA PRO A 98 6.92 0.79 4.25
C PRO A 98 6.19 -0.39 4.87
N VAL A 99 5.39 -1.08 4.06
CA VAL A 99 4.78 -2.37 4.40
C VAL A 99 5.54 -3.47 3.69
N GLU A 100 6.14 -4.38 4.46
CA GLU A 100 6.90 -5.50 3.94
C GLU A 100 5.98 -6.59 3.37
N LEU A 101 6.31 -7.09 2.19
CA LEU A 101 5.60 -8.19 1.53
C LEU A 101 6.61 -9.20 0.99
N TYR A 102 6.37 -10.49 1.26
CA TYR A 102 7.08 -11.56 0.57
C TYR A 102 6.25 -12.11 -0.58
N ALA A 103 6.75 -11.96 -1.81
CA ALA A 103 6.16 -12.57 -3.00
C ALA A 103 6.70 -13.99 -3.19
N LYS A 104 5.79 -14.97 -3.25
CA LYS A 104 6.12 -16.39 -3.45
C LYS A 104 5.44 -16.94 -4.70
N SER A 105 6.16 -17.79 -5.44
CA SER A 105 5.62 -18.56 -6.56
C SER A 105 5.26 -19.97 -6.08
N LEU A 106 4.12 -20.50 -6.53
CA LEU A 106 3.68 -21.85 -6.21
C LEU A 106 3.52 -22.63 -7.52
N GLU A 107 4.27 -23.71 -7.66
CA GLU A 107 4.18 -24.62 -8.79
C GLU A 107 3.40 -25.88 -8.40
N SER A 108 2.29 -26.15 -9.08
CA SER A 108 1.52 -27.38 -8.88
C SER A 108 2.05 -28.49 -9.77
N ARG A 109 2.53 -29.58 -9.18
CA ARG A 109 2.88 -30.81 -9.90
C ARG A 109 1.84 -31.88 -9.66
N LEU A 110 1.17 -32.34 -10.72
CA LEU A 110 0.26 -33.48 -10.62
C LEU A 110 1.07 -34.75 -10.31
N VAL A 111 0.84 -35.31 -9.12
CA VAL A 111 1.48 -36.55 -8.67
C VAL A 111 0.51 -37.72 -8.86
N ASN A 112 0.98 -38.84 -9.40
CA ASN A 112 0.21 -40.09 -9.40
C ASN A 112 0.45 -40.81 -8.06
N GLY A 113 -0.24 -40.34 -7.04
CA GLY A 113 -0.34 -40.97 -5.73
C GLY A 113 -1.57 -40.39 -5.07
N SER A 114 -2.49 -41.22 -4.60
CA SER A 114 -3.47 -40.76 -3.61
C SER A 114 -2.66 -40.20 -2.46
N ALA A 115 -2.92 -38.96 -2.05
CA ALA A 115 -2.49 -38.49 -0.74
C ALA A 115 -2.96 -39.56 0.24
N THR A 116 -2.03 -40.39 0.70
CA THR A 116 -2.29 -41.20 1.86
C THR A 116 -2.54 -40.19 2.96
N ASP A 117 -3.68 -40.32 3.63
CA ASP A 117 -3.94 -39.75 4.94
C ASP A 117 -2.83 -40.21 5.91
N GLU A 118 -1.60 -39.73 5.70
CA GLU A 118 -0.69 -39.47 6.80
C GLU A 118 -1.34 -38.25 7.46
N GLU A 119 -1.63 -38.38 8.76
CA GLU A 119 -2.28 -37.30 9.50
C GLU A 119 -1.38 -36.08 9.38
N ASP A 120 -1.72 -35.16 8.47
CA ASP A 120 -1.04 -33.90 8.27
C ASP A 120 -1.11 -33.18 9.62
N ASP A 121 0.04 -33.08 10.28
CA ASP A 121 0.24 -32.09 11.31
C ASP A 121 -0.10 -30.75 10.64
N GLU A 122 -1.29 -30.19 10.92
CA GLU A 122 -1.83 -28.96 10.30
C GLU A 122 -0.88 -27.74 10.43
N ASP A 123 0.20 -27.88 11.19
CA ASP A 123 1.29 -26.91 11.36
C ASP A 123 2.34 -26.93 10.21
N GLU A 124 2.34 -27.92 9.30
CA GLU A 124 3.34 -28.04 8.20
C GLU A 124 2.94 -27.37 6.87
N ASP A 125 1.68 -26.95 6.71
CA ASP A 125 1.16 -26.38 5.45
C ASP A 125 1.34 -24.86 5.31
N GLU A 126 1.88 -24.17 6.33
CA GLU A 126 2.21 -22.76 6.20
C GLU A 126 3.32 -22.60 5.15
N PRO A 127 3.10 -21.78 4.10
CA PRO A 127 4.10 -21.63 3.07
C PRO A 127 5.37 -21.03 3.68
N TRP A 128 6.45 -21.81 3.73
CA TRP A 128 7.75 -21.34 4.24
C TRP A 128 8.12 -19.96 3.66
N ILE A 129 8.36 -18.98 4.55
CA ILE A 129 8.78 -17.62 4.23
C ILE A 129 10.23 -17.47 4.73
N PRO A 130 11.19 -17.13 3.87
CA PRO A 130 12.57 -16.90 4.29
C PRO A 130 12.69 -15.64 5.15
N GLU A 131 13.64 -15.62 6.09
CA GLU A 131 14.02 -14.41 6.80
C GLU A 131 14.47 -13.32 5.81
N ARG A 132 14.10 -12.05 6.09
CA ARG A 132 14.52 -10.93 5.25
C ARG A 132 16.01 -10.64 5.44
N THR A 133 16.76 -10.92 4.39
CA THR A 133 18.21 -10.71 4.24
C THR A 133 18.51 -10.13 2.86
N PRO A 134 19.71 -9.56 2.62
CA PRO A 134 20.09 -9.03 1.31
C PRO A 134 19.96 -10.03 0.15
N ASP A 135 20.13 -11.33 0.41
CA ASP A 135 20.02 -12.39 -0.60
C ASP A 135 18.56 -12.77 -0.92
N THR A 136 17.61 -12.34 -0.09
CA THR A 136 16.18 -12.64 -0.21
C THR A 136 15.35 -11.41 -0.63
N GLU A 137 16.01 -10.27 -0.83
CA GLU A 137 15.35 -9.10 -1.40
C GLU A 137 14.89 -9.38 -2.83
N GLY A 138 13.69 -8.92 -3.13
CA GLY A 138 13.10 -9.07 -4.44
C GLY A 138 13.84 -8.23 -5.47
N PRO A 139 14.13 -8.79 -6.66
CA PRO A 139 14.74 -8.03 -7.73
C PRO A 139 13.75 -7.00 -8.31
N ILE A 140 14.30 -5.94 -8.89
CA ILE A 140 13.53 -5.01 -9.73
C ILE A 140 12.98 -5.76 -10.94
N ASP A 141 11.73 -5.50 -11.24
CA ASP A 141 11.04 -6.03 -12.38
C ASP A 141 11.57 -5.38 -13.68
N PRO A 142 12.19 -6.16 -14.59
CA PRO A 142 12.74 -5.61 -15.84
C PRO A 142 11.67 -5.04 -16.78
N GLU A 143 10.39 -5.40 -16.59
CA GLU A 143 9.29 -4.82 -17.34
C GLU A 143 8.35 -4.02 -16.42
N ALA A 144 8.90 -3.42 -15.36
CA ALA A 144 8.18 -2.53 -14.45
C ALA A 144 7.36 -1.47 -15.21
N ARG A 145 6.18 -1.16 -14.66
CA ARG A 145 5.20 -0.25 -15.26
C ARG A 145 4.75 0.79 -14.24
N HIS A 146 4.56 2.00 -14.73
CA HIS A 146 3.93 3.09 -14.00
C HIS A 146 2.50 3.24 -14.50
N ARG A 147 1.53 2.85 -13.69
CA ARG A 147 0.11 2.87 -14.05
C ARG A 147 -0.57 4.09 -13.42
N ARG A 148 -1.51 4.69 -14.15
CA ARG A 148 -2.48 5.64 -13.59
C ARG A 148 -3.88 5.13 -13.85
N ILE A 149 -4.68 4.96 -12.80
CA ILE A 149 -6.01 4.31 -12.85
C ILE A 149 -7.09 5.12 -12.14
#